data_AF-A0A949VG74-F1
#
_entry.id   AF-A0A949VG74-F1
#
_cell.length_a   1.000
_cell.length_b   1.000
_cell.length_c   1.000
_cell.angle_alpha   90.00
_cell.angle_beta   90.00
_cell.angle_gamma   90.00
#
_symmetry.space_group_name_H-M   'P 1'
#
loop_
_entity.id
_entity.type
_entity.pdbx_description
1 polymer ?
#
loop_
_entity_poly.entity_id
_entity_poly.type
_entity_poly.pdbx_seq_one_letter_code
_entity_poly.pdbx_strand_id
1 'polypeptide(L)' 'MLFLVADENFNNTIVRGLLRVKPDLDIVRVQDAGLFSASDPTVLEWRQRKIVSC' A
#
# COMPACT_ATOMS: atom_id res chain seq x y z
N MET A 1 -13.34 -2.02 6.54
CA MET A 1 -12.52 -1.51 5.42
C MET A 1 -11.07 -1.90 5.70
N LEU A 2 -10.33 -2.45 4.74
CA LEU A 2 -8.94 -2.85 4.94
C LEU A 2 -8.06 -2.14 3.91
N PHE A 3 -7.27 -1.18 4.39
CA PHE A 3 -6.27 -0.49 3.58
C PHE A 3 -4.93 -1.23 3.65
N LEU A 4 -4.42 -1.62 2.49
CA LEU A 4 -3.18 -2.37 2.30
C LEU A 4 -2.08 -1.48 1.72
N VAL A 5 -0.85 -1.65 2.22
CA VAL A 5 0.34 -1.01 1.66
C VAL A 5 1.28 -2.11 1.20
N ALA A 6 1.62 -2.11 -0.09
CA ALA A 6 2.56 -3.05 -0.68
C ALA A 6 3.96 -2.47 -0.65
N ASP A 7 4.89 -3.18 -0.02
CA ASP A 7 6.31 -2.82 0.05
C ASP A 7 6.99 -2.86 -1.33
N GLU A 8 8.14 -2.20 -1.45
CA GLU A 8 8.92 -2.11 -2.69
C GLU A 8 9.40 -3.46 -3.21
N ASN A 9 9.62 -4.42 -2.31
CA ASN A 9 10.05 -5.77 -2.65
C ASN A 9 8.88 -6.72 -2.96
N PHE A 10 7.63 -6.22 -2.93
CA PHE A 10 6.45 -7.05 -3.16
C PHE A 10 6.22 -7.33 -4.66
N ASN A 11 5.83 -8.57 -4.99
CA ASN A 11 5.62 -8.96 -6.39
C ASN A 11 4.41 -8.25 -7.01
N ASN A 12 4.67 -7.35 -7.97
CA ASN A 12 3.63 -6.55 -8.62
C ASN A 12 2.60 -7.38 -9.42
N THR A 13 2.94 -8.62 -9.80
CA THR A 13 1.98 -9.55 -10.44
C THR A 13 0.86 -9.93 -9.48
N ILE A 14 1.16 -10.06 -8.19
CA ILE A 14 0.15 -10.35 -7.15
C ILE A 14 -0.79 -9.15 -7.01
N VAL A 15 -0.25 -7.92 -6.91
CA VAL A 15 -1.06 -6.69 -6.83
C VAL A 15 -2.00 -6.58 -8.03
N ARG A 16 -1.48 -6.80 -9.25
CA ARG A 16 -2.29 -6.81 -10.48
C ARG A 16 -3.35 -7.90 -10.48
N GLY A 17 -3.03 -9.09 -9.98
CA GLY A 17 -3.99 -10.19 -9.85
C GLY A 17 -5.11 -9.86 -8.87
N LEU A 18 -4.77 -9.30 -7.71
CA LEU A 18 -5.73 -8.86 -6.70
C LEU A 18 -6.68 -7.80 -7.25
N LEU A 19 -6.16 -6.78 -7.93
CA LEU A 19 -6.98 -5.71 -8.53
C LEU A 19 -7.86 -6.22 -9.68
N ARG A 20 -7.46 -7.29 -10.37
CA ARG A 20 -8.29 -7.93 -11.40
C ARG A 20 -9.51 -8.64 -10.79
N VAL A 21 -9.33 -9.31 -9.66
CA VAL A 21 -10.40 -10.03 -8.96
C VAL A 21 -11.28 -9.07 -8.15
N LYS A 22 -10.67 -8.06 -7.53
CA LYS A 22 -11.33 -7.07 -6.69
C LYS A 22 -10.84 -5.65 -7.07
N PRO A 23 -11.49 -5.00 -8.05
CA PRO A 23 -11.08 -3.66 -8.53
C PRO A 23 -11.22 -2.56 -7.48
N ASP A 24 -12.09 -2.75 -6.49
CA ASP A 24 -12.33 -1.83 -5.37
C ASP A 24 -11.42 -2.12 -4.16
N LEU A 25 -10.41 -2.98 -4.29
CA LEU A 25 -9.45 -3.24 -3.22
C LEU A 25 -8.62 -1.98 -2.95
N ASP A 26 -8.68 -1.49 -1.71
CA ASP A 26 -7.91 -0.34 -1.26
C ASP A 26 -6.46 -0.73 -0.96
N ILE A 27 -5.62 -0.70 -1.99
CA ILE A 27 -4.20 -1.03 -1.93
C ILE A 27 -3.37 0.06 -2.60
N VAL A 28 -2.25 0.42 -1.98
CA VAL A 28 -1.25 1.36 -2.53
C VAL A 28 0.14 0.75 -2.44
N ARG A 29 1.02 1.08 -3.39
CA ARG A 29 2.43 0.71 -3.31
C ARG A 29 3.22 1.80 -2.60
N VAL A 30 4.22 1.45 -1.79
CA VAL A 30 5.11 2.43 -1.14
C VAL A 30 5.80 3.35 -2.16
N GLN A 31 6.08 2.81 -3.35
CA GLN A 31 6.65 3.55 -4.49
C GLN A 31 5.72 4.67 -4.97
N ASP A 32 4.42 4.38 -5.11
CA ASP A 32 3.41 5.36 -5.54
C ASP A 32 3.12 6.40 -4.45
N ALA A 33 3.39 6.04 -3.20
CA ALA A 33 3.26 6.92 -2.04
C ALA A 33 4.51 7.78 -1.78
N GLY A 34 5.57 7.65 -2.59
CA GLY A 34 6.84 8.37 -2.39
C GLY A 34 7.64 7.90 -1.18
N LEU A 35 7.39 6.68 -0.69
CA LEU A 35 8.04 6.07 0.48
C LEU A 35 9.12 5.05 0.07
N PHE A 36 9.85 5.33 -1.02
CA PHE A 36 10.89 4.42 -1.51
C PHE A 36 12.00 4.26 -0.45
N SER A 37 12.36 3.00 -0.15
CA SER A 37 13.32 2.63 0.88
C SER A 37 13.02 3.19 2.28
N ALA A 38 11.76 3.58 2.52
CA ALA A 38 11.33 4.00 3.84
C ALA A 38 11.31 2.80 4.78
N SER A 39 11.71 3.01 6.04
CA SER A 39 11.67 1.95 7.04
C SER A 39 10.24 1.53 7.36
N ASP A 40 10.04 0.26 7.75
CA ASP A 40 8.71 -0.26 8.13
C ASP A 40 7.97 0.66 9.13
N PRO A 41 8.60 1.20 10.20
CA PRO A 41 7.93 2.15 11.09
C PRO A 41 7.42 3.40 10.36
N THR A 42 8.21 3.97 9.45
CA THR A 42 7.82 5.14 8.64
C THR A 42 6.61 4.83 7.76
N VAL A 43 6.59 3.65 7.12
CA VAL A 43 5.47 3.20 6.29
C VAL A 43 4.21 2.99 7.13
N LEU A 44 4.33 2.41 8.33
CA LEU A 44 3.22 2.19 9.25
C LEU A 44 2.66 3.50 9.82
N GLU A 45 3.51 4.45 10.20
CA GLU A 45 3.09 5.79 10.64
C GLU A 45 2.37 6.55 9.54
N TRP A 46 2.90 6.51 8.31
CA TRP A 46 2.24 7.10 7.15
C TRP A 46 0.85 6.48 6.92
N ARG A 47 0.75 5.15 7.01
CA ARG A 47 -0.52 4.44 6.89
C ARG A 47 -1.50 4.92 7.95
N GLN A 48 -1.09 5.03 9.22
CA GLN A 48 -1.95 5.52 10.29
C GLN A 48 -2.49 6.92 9.97
N ARG A 49 -1.60 7.87 9.64
CA ARG A 49 -2.00 9.24 9.26
C ARG A 49 -3.02 9.29 8.13
N LYS A 50 -2.85 8.42 7.11
CA LYS A 50 -3.76 8.36 5.96
C LYS A 50 -5.16 7.88 6.36
N ILE A 51 -5.26 6.91 7.26
CA ILE A 51 -6.54 6.39 7.74
C ILE A 51 -7.31 7.43 8.57
N VAL A 52 -6.61 8.25 9.38
CA VAL A 52 -7.28 9.28 10.22
C VAL A 52 -7.75 10.51 9.43
N SER A 53 -7.37 10.62 8.15
CA SER A 53 -7.72 11.75 7.28
C SER A 53 -8.85 11.44 6.29
N CYS A 54 -9.38 10.21 6.27
CA CYS A 54 -10.50 9.78 5.43
C CYS A 54 -11.84 9.88 6.14
#